data_AF-A0A255YEM4-F1
#
_entry.id   AF-A0A255YEM4-F1
#
_cell.length_a   1.000
_cell.length_b   1.000
_cell.length_c   1.000
_cell.angle_alpha   90.00
_cell.angle_beta   90.00
_cell.angle_gamma   90.00
#
_symmetry.space_group_name_H-M   'P 1'
#
loop_
_entity.id
_entity.type
_entity.pdbx_description
1 polymer ?
#
loop_
_entity_poly.entity_id
_entity_poly.type
_entity_poly.pdbx_seq_one_letter_code
_entity_poly.pdbx_strand_id
1 'polypeptide(L)'
;MPYRQAHWFVGGVLLVILAGFWFSYFTAAAVPLAFHVHALSASAWLLLLIVQHLAIHRRQNGLHRQLGWASFALFPLLILGFTMIINVSAQAFAKGSSPFSVYLGPSFGIGMALAIAAYLTLFFQALRHRRTVHLHAGYMLATPLILFESPFSRVMAMFAPWMNIIGSSGPQEVLDTIALSDGIAVIFALGLYAANRRHGTPWLVAAGFMAA
;
A
#
# COMPACT_ATOMS: atom_id res chain seq x y z
N MET A 1 -6.80 -0.54 -22.58
CA MET A 1 -6.60 -0.16 -21.17
C MET A 1 -5.75 1.12 -21.16
N PRO A 2 -6.17 2.19 -20.47
CA PRO A 2 -5.59 3.53 -20.62
C PRO A 2 -4.19 3.70 -20.01
N TYR A 3 -3.84 2.90 -19.00
CA TYR A 3 -2.55 2.96 -18.34
C TYR A 3 -1.57 1.97 -18.99
N ARG A 4 -0.93 2.36 -20.09
CA ARG A 4 -0.08 1.44 -20.91
C ARG A 4 1.11 0.84 -20.16
N GLN A 5 1.65 1.57 -19.18
CA GLN A 5 2.87 1.21 -18.44
C GLN A 5 2.57 0.80 -16.99
N ALA A 6 1.33 0.49 -16.64
CA ALA A 6 0.96 0.30 -15.24
C ALA A 6 1.72 -0.85 -14.55
N HIS A 7 2.08 -1.92 -15.25
CA HIS A 7 2.88 -3.00 -14.67
C HIS A 7 4.27 -2.54 -14.22
N TRP A 8 4.88 -1.54 -14.86
CA TRP A 8 6.15 -0.96 -14.39
C TRP A 8 5.97 -0.17 -13.10
N PHE A 9 4.89 0.62 -13.01
CA PHE A 9 4.53 1.32 -11.79
C PHE A 9 4.29 0.34 -10.62
N VAL A 10 3.45 -0.68 -10.82
CA VAL A 10 3.17 -1.68 -9.78
C VAL A 10 4.42 -2.52 -9.47
N GLY A 11 5.23 -2.86 -10.47
CA GLY A 11 6.51 -3.54 -10.29
C GLY A 11 7.50 -2.71 -9.48
N GLY A 12 7.56 -1.39 -9.70
CA GLY A 12 8.36 -0.46 -8.90
C GLY A 12 7.93 -0.45 -7.44
N VAL A 13 6.62 -0.38 -7.16
CA VAL A 13 6.09 -0.49 -5.79
C VAL A 13 6.45 -1.82 -5.16
N LEU A 14 6.36 -2.93 -5.89
CA LEU A 14 6.77 -4.25 -5.41
C LEU A 14 8.26 -4.29 -5.04
N LEU A 15 9.13 -3.70 -5.86
CA LEU A 15 10.56 -3.61 -5.56
C LEU A 15 10.81 -2.77 -4.30
N VAL A 16 10.10 -1.65 -4.13
CA VAL A 16 10.19 -0.83 -2.91
C VAL A 16 9.74 -1.62 -1.69
N ILE A 17 8.67 -2.40 -1.76
CA ILE A 17 8.22 -3.29 -0.68
C ILE A 17 9.30 -4.30 -0.31
N LEU A 18 9.85 -5.00 -1.31
CA LEU A 18 10.89 -6.00 -1.09
C LEU A 18 12.14 -5.38 -0.46
N ALA A 19 12.58 -4.22 -0.94
CA ALA A 19 13.73 -3.51 -0.40
C ALA A 19 13.49 -2.97 1.02
N GLY A 20 12.37 -2.31 1.24
CA GLY A 20 12.03 -1.67 2.52
C GLY A 20 11.84 -2.66 3.66
N PHE A 21 11.32 -3.86 3.38
CA PHE A 21 11.09 -4.87 4.40
C PHE A 21 12.15 -5.97 4.46
N TRP A 22 13.18 -5.92 3.60
CA TRP A 22 14.16 -7.01 3.44
C TRP A 22 14.72 -7.52 4.77
N PHE A 23 15.37 -6.63 5.53
CA PHE A 23 16.02 -7.00 6.78
C PHE A 23 15.01 -7.38 7.87
N SER A 24 13.93 -6.61 8.01
CA SER A 24 12.90 -6.86 9.03
C SER A 24 12.13 -8.17 8.83
N TYR A 25 12.16 -8.74 7.62
CA TYR A 25 11.41 -9.95 7.29
C TYR A 25 12.32 -11.17 7.06
N PHE A 26 13.35 -11.06 6.23
CA PHE A 26 14.18 -12.20 5.83
C PHE A 26 15.36 -12.47 6.77
N THR A 27 15.80 -11.48 7.56
CA THR A 27 16.92 -11.62 8.50
C THR A 27 16.50 -11.65 9.97
N ALA A 28 15.21 -11.45 10.25
CA ALA A 28 14.69 -11.48 11.61
C ALA A 28 14.71 -12.91 12.17
N ALA A 29 15.06 -13.06 13.44
CA ALA A 29 15.11 -14.36 14.13
C ALA A 29 13.74 -15.04 14.20
N ALA A 30 12.67 -14.26 14.36
CA ALA A 30 11.30 -14.73 14.31
C ALA A 30 10.39 -13.61 13.78
N VAL A 31 9.49 -13.98 12.86
CA VAL A 31 8.48 -13.07 12.32
C VAL A 31 7.10 -13.57 12.77
N PRO A 32 6.30 -12.74 13.45
CA PRO A 32 4.96 -13.17 13.87
C PRO A 32 4.07 -13.50 12.67
N LEU A 33 3.18 -14.49 12.84
CA LEU A 33 2.25 -14.97 11.81
C LEU A 33 1.50 -13.83 11.11
N ALA A 34 1.09 -12.79 11.84
CA ALA A 34 0.42 -11.61 11.30
C ALA A 34 1.19 -10.97 10.14
N PHE A 35 2.51 -10.83 10.28
CA PHE A 35 3.37 -10.25 9.25
C PHE A 35 3.55 -11.19 8.05
N HIS A 36 3.59 -12.51 8.25
CA HIS A 36 3.58 -13.47 7.14
C HIS A 36 2.30 -13.39 6.32
N VAL A 37 1.14 -13.41 6.99
CA VAL A 37 -0.17 -13.32 6.32
C VAL A 37 -0.27 -12.04 5.51
N HIS A 38 0.10 -10.89 6.09
CA HIS A 38 0.09 -9.62 5.40
C HIS A 38 1.11 -9.55 4.26
N ALA A 39 2.37 -9.91 4.50
CA ALA A 39 3.43 -9.82 3.48
C ALA A 39 3.12 -10.69 2.25
N LEU A 40 2.65 -11.91 2.46
CA LEU A 40 2.29 -12.82 1.37
C LEU A 40 1.05 -12.33 0.60
N SER A 41 -0.01 -11.91 1.31
CA SER A 41 -1.22 -11.40 0.66
C SER A 41 -0.99 -10.07 -0.07
N ALA A 42 -0.19 -9.16 0.47
CA ALA A 42 0.19 -7.89 -0.17
C ALA A 42 1.04 -8.12 -1.42
N SER A 43 2.04 -9.01 -1.34
CA SER A 43 2.86 -9.40 -2.49
C SER A 43 2.00 -10.05 -3.58
N ALA A 44 1.12 -10.98 -3.19
CA ALA A 44 0.18 -11.62 -4.11
C ALA A 44 -0.79 -10.62 -4.73
N TRP A 45 -1.22 -9.58 -3.99
CA TRP A 45 -2.07 -8.52 -4.51
C TRP A 45 -1.38 -7.73 -5.64
N LEU A 46 -0.13 -7.32 -5.43
CA LEU A 46 0.63 -6.59 -6.45
C LEU A 46 0.94 -7.47 -7.67
N LEU A 47 1.29 -8.74 -7.47
CA LEU A 47 1.47 -9.70 -8.55
C LEU A 47 0.16 -9.89 -9.32
N LEU A 48 -0.97 -10.02 -8.63
CA LEU A 48 -2.29 -10.08 -9.27
C LEU A 48 -2.54 -8.85 -10.12
N LEU A 49 -2.27 -7.63 -9.63
CA LEU A 49 -2.45 -6.40 -10.41
C LEU A 49 -1.55 -6.34 -11.66
N ILE A 50 -0.29 -6.77 -11.55
CA ILE A 50 0.64 -6.88 -12.68
C ILE A 50 0.08 -7.85 -13.72
N VAL A 51 -0.31 -9.06 -13.31
CA VAL A 51 -0.84 -10.08 -14.22
C VAL A 51 -2.17 -9.63 -14.82
N GLN A 52 -3.05 -8.98 -14.05
CA GLN A 52 -4.31 -8.42 -14.51
C GLN A 52 -4.08 -7.39 -15.64
N HIS A 53 -3.10 -6.50 -15.46
CA HIS A 53 -2.69 -5.53 -16.47
C HIS A 53 -2.17 -6.19 -17.75
N LEU A 54 -1.25 -7.15 -17.61
CA LEU A 54 -0.66 -7.84 -18.75
C LEU A 54 -1.71 -8.69 -19.50
N ALA A 55 -2.58 -9.39 -18.78
CA ALA A 55 -3.63 -10.22 -19.36
C ALA A 55 -4.58 -9.39 -20.24
N ILE A 56 -5.08 -8.26 -19.74
CA ILE A 56 -6.01 -7.42 -20.51
C ILE A 56 -5.33 -6.77 -21.73
N HIS A 57 -4.05 -6.39 -21.63
CA HIS A 57 -3.28 -5.87 -22.75
C HIS A 57 -3.01 -6.92 -23.84
N ARG A 58 -2.81 -8.18 -23.44
CA ARG A 58 -2.66 -9.33 -24.35
C ARG A 58 -4.00 -9.92 -24.81
N ARG A 59 -5.12 -9.24 -24.53
CA ARG A 59 -6.50 -9.68 -24.85
C ARG A 59 -6.88 -11.04 -24.24
N GLN A 60 -6.20 -11.45 -23.17
CA GLN A 60 -6.50 -12.67 -22.41
C GLN A 60 -7.63 -12.41 -21.41
N ASN A 61 -8.82 -12.09 -21.93
CA ASN A 61 -9.98 -11.66 -21.13
C ASN A 61 -10.47 -12.73 -20.15
N GLY A 62 -10.30 -14.01 -20.49
CA GLY A 62 -10.62 -15.13 -19.61
C GLY A 62 -9.77 -15.13 -18.34
N LEU A 63 -8.44 -14.99 -18.49
CA LEU A 63 -7.51 -14.89 -17.37
C LEU A 63 -7.80 -13.66 -16.51
N HIS A 64 -8.04 -12.51 -17.13
CA HIS A 64 -8.42 -11.28 -16.43
C HIS A 64 -9.66 -11.49 -15.53
N ARG A 65 -10.67 -12.19 -16.06
CA ARG A 65 -11.89 -12.52 -15.31
C ARG A 65 -11.65 -13.52 -14.19
N GLN A 66 -10.87 -14.59 -14.44
CA GLN A 66 -10.55 -15.61 -13.44
C GLN A 66 -9.79 -15.00 -12.25
N LEU A 67 -8.76 -14.21 -12.54
CA LEU A 67 -8.03 -13.48 -11.50
C LEU A 67 -8.90 -12.41 -10.83
N GLY A 68 -9.87 -11.85 -11.56
CA GLY A 68 -10.86 -10.92 -11.01
C GLY A 68 -11.69 -11.59 -9.93
N TRP A 69 -12.12 -12.83 -10.17
CA TRP A 69 -12.78 -13.63 -9.15
C TRP A 69 -11.86 -14.00 -7.98
N ALA A 70 -10.62 -14.40 -8.27
CA ALA A 70 -9.64 -14.70 -7.22
C ALA A 70 -9.40 -13.52 -6.27
N SER A 71 -9.52 -12.28 -6.77
CA SER A 71 -9.38 -11.08 -5.95
C SER A 71 -10.41 -10.99 -4.81
N PHE A 72 -11.59 -11.61 -4.93
CA PHE A 72 -12.60 -11.64 -3.85
C PHE A 72 -12.19 -12.50 -2.65
N ALA A 73 -11.27 -13.45 -2.82
CA ALA A 73 -10.68 -14.19 -1.71
C ALA A 73 -9.40 -13.52 -1.20
N LEU A 74 -8.55 -13.07 -2.13
CA LEU A 74 -7.27 -12.45 -1.80
C LEU A 74 -7.43 -11.11 -1.06
N PHE A 75 -8.41 -10.30 -1.45
CA PHE A 75 -8.59 -8.97 -0.87
C PHE A 75 -9.03 -9.02 0.60
N PRO A 76 -10.02 -9.83 1.03
CA PRO A 76 -10.30 -10.04 2.45
C PRO A 76 -9.10 -10.58 3.23
N LEU A 77 -8.28 -11.46 2.63
CA LEU A 77 -7.07 -11.97 3.26
C LEU A 77 -6.02 -10.87 3.51
N LEU A 78 -5.90 -9.92 2.57
CA LEU A 78 -5.06 -8.73 2.74
C LEU A 78 -5.54 -7.87 3.92
N ILE A 79 -6.86 -7.60 3.98
CA ILE A 79 -7.46 -6.85 5.09
C ILE A 79 -7.27 -7.57 6.42
N LEU A 80 -7.45 -8.89 6.46
CA LEU A 80 -7.18 -9.70 7.65
C LEU A 80 -5.72 -9.56 8.11
N GLY A 81 -4.76 -9.58 7.18
CA GLY A 81 -3.36 -9.34 7.48
C GLY A 81 -3.13 -8.00 8.18
N PHE A 82 -3.75 -6.92 7.70
CA PHE A 82 -3.72 -5.62 8.39
C PHE A 82 -4.34 -5.72 9.80
N THR A 83 -5.54 -6.27 9.93
CA THR A 83 -6.19 -6.39 11.25
C THR A 83 -5.36 -7.20 12.25
N MET A 84 -4.69 -8.26 11.80
CA MET A 84 -3.79 -9.06 12.64
C MET A 84 -2.58 -8.25 13.11
N ILE A 85 -1.98 -7.42 12.25
CA ILE A 85 -0.86 -6.54 12.63
C ILE A 85 -1.32 -5.47 13.62
N ILE A 86 -2.52 -4.89 13.45
CA ILE A 86 -3.10 -3.94 14.42
C ILE A 86 -3.22 -4.64 15.78
N ASN A 87 -3.75 -5.86 15.82
CA ASN A 87 -3.90 -6.62 17.06
C ASN A 87 -2.56 -6.89 17.74
N VAL A 88 -1.54 -7.33 17.00
CA VAL A 88 -0.18 -7.56 17.56
C VAL A 88 0.41 -6.25 18.10
N SER A 89 0.28 -5.15 17.37
CA SER A 89 0.81 -3.84 17.75
C SER A 89 0.08 -3.27 18.98
N ALA A 90 -1.25 -3.42 19.03
CA ALA A 90 -2.08 -3.00 20.16
C ALA A 90 -1.74 -3.79 21.43
N GLN A 91 -1.48 -5.09 21.33
CA GLN A 91 -1.04 -5.89 22.46
C GLN A 91 0.34 -5.44 22.98
N ALA A 92 1.28 -5.11 22.09
CA ALA A 92 2.59 -4.60 22.47
C ALA A 92 2.50 -3.21 23.15
N PHE A 93 1.61 -2.34 22.64
CA PHE A 93 1.28 -1.07 23.27
C PHE A 93 0.70 -1.25 24.67
N ALA A 94 -0.35 -2.08 24.80
CA ALA A 94 -1.04 -2.30 26.08
C ALA A 94 -0.14 -2.93 27.15
N LYS A 95 0.81 -3.79 26.75
CA LYS A 95 1.81 -4.40 27.64
C LYS A 95 2.98 -3.47 27.97
N GLY A 96 3.12 -2.35 27.28
CA GLY A 96 4.31 -1.49 27.40
C GLY A 96 5.61 -2.22 27.01
N SER A 97 5.56 -3.08 25.98
CA SER A 97 6.67 -3.99 25.65
C SER A 97 8.00 -3.28 25.34
N SER A 98 7.96 -2.02 24.93
CA SER A 98 9.13 -1.14 24.77
C SER A 98 8.71 0.34 24.73
N PRO A 99 9.61 1.29 25.01
CA PRO A 99 9.35 2.71 24.78
C PRO A 99 8.92 3.01 23.33
N PHE A 100 9.50 2.28 22.37
CA PHE A 100 9.18 2.40 20.95
C PHE A 100 7.74 1.97 20.61
N SER A 101 7.29 0.84 21.15
CA SER A 101 5.91 0.34 20.93
C SER A 101 4.86 1.21 21.62
N VAL A 102 5.18 1.80 22.77
CA VAL A 102 4.30 2.75 23.45
C VAL A 102 4.17 4.03 22.64
N TYR A 103 5.28 4.56 22.11
CA TYR A 103 5.29 5.80 21.35
C TYR A 103 4.57 5.67 19.99
N LEU A 104 4.90 4.63 19.22
CA LEU A 104 4.43 4.49 17.84
C LEU A 104 3.10 3.73 17.70
N GLY A 105 2.73 2.93 18.70
CA GLY A 105 1.55 2.06 18.64
C GLY A 105 0.26 2.78 18.21
N PRO A 106 -0.11 3.91 18.84
CA PRO A 106 -1.32 4.65 18.48
C PRO A 106 -1.30 5.17 17.04
N SER A 107 -0.21 5.83 16.62
CA SER A 107 -0.08 6.39 15.27
C SER A 107 -0.12 5.31 14.20
N PHE A 108 0.56 4.18 14.41
CA PHE A 108 0.48 3.03 13.49
C PHE A 108 -0.92 2.42 13.44
N GLY A 109 -1.60 2.31 14.58
CA GLY A 109 -2.97 1.81 14.64
C GLY A 109 -3.94 2.67 13.82
N ILE A 110 -3.85 3.99 13.96
CA ILE A 110 -4.65 4.95 13.18
C ILE A 110 -4.28 4.87 11.70
N GLY A 111 -3.00 4.93 11.36
CA GLY A 111 -2.53 4.85 9.97
C GLY A 111 -2.99 3.57 9.27
N MET A 112 -2.91 2.41 9.92
CA MET A 112 -3.43 1.16 9.35
C MET A 112 -4.95 1.13 9.24
N ALA A 113 -5.68 1.74 10.18
CA ALA A 113 -7.14 1.84 10.06
C ALA A 113 -7.54 2.70 8.85
N LEU A 114 -6.82 3.80 8.62
CA LEU A 114 -6.98 4.65 7.44
C LEU A 114 -6.60 3.89 6.15
N ALA A 115 -5.50 3.14 6.16
CA ALA A 115 -5.10 2.29 5.04
C ALA A 115 -6.18 1.24 4.71
N ILE A 116 -6.75 0.56 5.71
CA ILE A 116 -7.88 -0.36 5.52
C ILE A 116 -9.07 0.37 4.89
N ALA A 117 -9.46 1.53 5.43
CA ALA A 117 -10.56 2.32 4.89
C ALA A 117 -10.33 2.75 3.43
N ALA A 118 -9.10 3.16 3.11
CA ALA A 118 -8.69 3.51 1.76
C ALA A 118 -8.79 2.28 0.83
N TYR A 119 -8.24 1.15 1.24
CA TYR A 119 -8.30 -0.10 0.49
C TYR A 119 -9.74 -0.53 0.19
N LEU A 120 -10.59 -0.58 1.22
CA LEU A 120 -12.02 -0.92 1.09
C LEU A 120 -12.71 0.03 0.11
N THR A 121 -12.46 1.34 0.24
CA THR A 121 -13.05 2.37 -0.62
C THR A 121 -12.61 2.21 -2.07
N LEU A 122 -11.31 2.11 -2.32
CA LEU A 122 -10.73 2.00 -3.65
C LEU A 122 -11.20 0.70 -4.34
N PHE A 123 -11.18 -0.44 -3.65
CA PHE A 123 -11.62 -1.70 -4.22
C PHE A 123 -13.12 -1.72 -4.52
N PHE A 124 -13.94 -1.23 -3.58
CA PHE A 124 -15.38 -1.07 -3.82
C PHE A 124 -15.65 -0.18 -5.04
N GLN A 125 -15.00 0.99 -5.10
CA GLN A 125 -15.16 1.92 -6.21
C GLN A 125 -14.66 1.34 -7.55
N ALA A 126 -13.60 0.54 -7.54
CA ALA A 126 -13.12 -0.19 -8.72
C ALA A 126 -14.19 -1.13 -9.27
N LEU A 127 -14.85 -1.91 -8.41
CA LEU A 127 -15.89 -2.87 -8.80
C LEU A 127 -17.21 -2.19 -9.20
N ARG A 128 -17.58 -1.11 -8.49
CA ARG A 128 -18.72 -0.26 -8.84
C ARG A 128 -18.59 0.28 -10.27
N HIS A 129 -17.38 0.69 -10.65
CA HIS A 129 -17.09 1.25 -11.97
C HIS A 129 -16.52 0.23 -12.96
N ARG A 130 -16.69 -1.08 -12.75
CA ARG A 130 -16.12 -2.14 -13.63
C ARG A 130 -16.46 -2.01 -15.12
N ARG A 131 -17.54 -1.32 -15.47
CA ARG A 131 -17.96 -1.06 -16.86
C ARG A 131 -17.29 0.19 -17.46
N THR A 132 -16.72 1.05 -16.63
CA THR A 132 -15.98 2.26 -17.03
C THR A 132 -14.48 2.01 -16.87
N VAL A 133 -13.87 1.47 -17.93
CA VAL A 133 -12.48 0.93 -17.90
C VAL A 133 -11.48 1.91 -17.30
N HIS A 134 -11.58 3.21 -17.58
CA HIS A 134 -10.69 4.23 -17.02
C HIS A 134 -10.75 4.31 -15.49
N LEU A 135 -11.97 4.35 -14.94
CA LEU A 135 -12.18 4.45 -13.50
C LEU A 135 -11.86 3.13 -12.81
N HIS A 136 -12.32 2.00 -13.35
CA HIS A 136 -12.00 0.68 -12.82
C HIS A 136 -10.49 0.47 -12.70
N ALA A 137 -9.76 0.69 -13.80
CA ALA A 137 -8.32 0.57 -13.83
C ALA A 137 -7.64 1.56 -12.86
N GLY A 138 -8.09 2.82 -12.85
CA GLY A 138 -7.52 3.83 -11.97
C GLY A 138 -7.67 3.47 -10.49
N TYR A 139 -8.84 2.99 -10.07
CA TYR A 139 -9.06 2.58 -8.68
C TYR A 139 -8.24 1.34 -8.30
N MET A 140 -8.12 0.34 -9.18
CA MET A 140 -7.25 -0.81 -8.93
C MET A 140 -5.78 -0.39 -8.79
N LEU A 141 -5.31 0.50 -9.68
CA LEU A 141 -3.94 1.00 -9.69
C LEU A 141 -3.64 2.07 -8.63
N ALA A 142 -4.65 2.62 -7.97
CA ALA A 142 -4.46 3.49 -6.82
C ALA A 142 -4.13 2.70 -5.55
N THR A 143 -4.57 1.43 -5.46
CA THR A 143 -4.33 0.61 -4.26
C THR A 143 -2.86 0.44 -3.88
N PRO A 144 -1.89 0.24 -4.80
CA PRO A 144 -0.48 0.12 -4.44
C PRO A 144 0.13 1.39 -3.82
N LEU A 145 -0.46 2.57 -4.06
CA LEU A 145 0.02 3.80 -3.40
C LEU A 145 -0.25 3.77 -1.90
N ILE A 146 -1.33 3.12 -1.46
CA ILE A 146 -1.66 2.93 -0.04
C ILE A 146 -0.73 1.91 0.65
N LEU A 147 0.04 1.12 -0.11
CA LEU A 147 1.10 0.28 0.46
C LEU A 147 2.47 0.93 0.40
N PHE A 148 2.59 2.08 -0.25
CA PHE A 148 3.88 2.66 -0.57
C PHE A 148 4.55 3.28 0.66
N GLU A 149 3.78 3.81 1.62
CA GLU A 149 4.35 4.67 2.66
C GLU A 149 5.30 3.94 3.62
N SER A 150 4.88 2.78 4.14
CA SER A 150 5.67 2.00 5.07
C SER A 150 6.98 1.43 4.49
N PRO A 151 7.00 0.81 3.30
CA PRO A 151 8.25 0.32 2.74
C PRO A 151 9.16 1.45 2.24
N PHE A 152 8.60 2.52 1.66
CA PHE A 152 9.44 3.60 1.17
C PHE A 152 10.05 4.43 2.30
N SER A 153 9.34 4.64 3.41
CA SER A 153 9.94 5.25 4.61
C SER A 153 11.15 4.47 5.13
N ARG A 154 11.10 3.14 5.07
CA ARG A 154 12.22 2.26 5.42
C ARG A 154 13.37 2.34 4.42
N VAL A 155 13.07 2.34 3.11
CA VAL A 155 14.09 2.56 2.07
C VAL A 155 14.79 3.90 2.29
N MET A 156 14.03 4.94 2.59
CA MET A 156 14.55 6.26 2.89
C MET A 156 15.46 6.24 4.12
N ALA A 157 15.02 5.66 5.23
CA ALA A 157 15.83 5.54 6.44
C ALA A 157 17.15 4.78 6.22
N MET A 158 17.14 3.72 5.40
CA MET A 158 18.32 2.87 5.17
C MET A 158 19.29 3.41 4.11
N PHE A 159 18.75 3.97 3.02
CA PHE A 159 19.53 4.24 1.81
C PHE A 159 19.53 5.72 1.41
N ALA A 160 18.60 6.52 1.92
CA ALA A 160 18.50 7.94 1.60
C ALA A 160 18.16 8.80 2.84
N PRO A 161 18.90 8.68 3.96
CA PRO A 161 18.54 9.34 5.22
C PRO A 161 18.53 10.87 5.09
N TRP A 162 19.27 11.44 4.14
CA TRP A 162 19.26 12.88 3.83
C TRP A 162 17.90 13.40 3.33
N MET A 163 16.99 12.52 2.91
CA MET A 163 15.63 12.90 2.52
C MET A 163 14.75 13.17 3.74
N ASN A 164 15.11 12.72 4.95
CA ASN A 164 14.40 13.07 6.17
C ASN A 164 14.71 14.52 6.58
N ILE A 165 14.05 15.47 5.92
CA ILE A 165 14.22 16.91 6.16
C ILE A 165 13.57 17.40 7.47
N ILE A 166 12.73 16.59 8.12
CA ILE A 166 12.12 16.92 9.41
C ILE A 166 13.15 16.67 10.51
N GLY A 167 13.84 15.53 10.45
CA GLY A 167 15.05 15.27 11.25
C GLY A 167 14.81 15.10 12.75
N SER A 168 13.64 14.61 13.17
CA SER A 168 13.41 14.29 14.58
C SER A 168 14.28 13.12 15.03
N SER A 169 14.60 13.08 16.32
CA SER A 169 15.36 11.99 16.94
C SER A 169 14.49 10.90 17.55
N GLY A 170 15.03 9.69 17.65
CA GLY A 170 14.39 8.60 18.38
C GLY A 170 13.19 8.01 17.62
N PRO A 171 12.17 7.47 18.32
CA PRO A 171 11.04 6.80 17.65
C PRO A 171 10.28 7.70 16.67
N GLN A 172 10.28 9.02 16.89
CA GLN A 172 9.61 10.00 16.02
C GLN A 172 10.16 10.00 14.58
N GLU A 173 11.44 9.66 14.39
CA GLU A 173 12.08 9.58 13.08
C GLU A 173 11.29 8.67 12.11
N VAL A 174 10.67 7.61 12.63
CA VAL A 174 9.85 6.70 11.83
C VAL A 174 8.59 7.39 11.31
N LEU A 175 7.95 8.24 12.12
CA LEU A 175 6.75 8.98 11.69
C LEU A 175 7.12 10.08 10.69
N ASP A 176 8.27 10.73 10.86
CA ASP A 176 8.77 11.73 9.93
C ASP A 176 8.97 11.13 8.53
N THR A 177 9.63 9.96 8.48
CA THR A 177 9.89 9.27 7.22
C THR A 177 8.62 8.74 6.56
N ILE A 178 7.62 8.32 7.34
CA ILE A 178 6.28 7.96 6.83
C ILE A 178 5.60 9.20 6.24
N ALA A 179 5.53 10.31 6.99
CA ALA A 179 4.87 11.53 6.53
C ALA A 179 5.48 12.09 5.23
N LEU A 180 6.81 12.03 5.10
CA LEU A 180 7.50 12.41 3.86
C LEU A 180 7.19 11.45 2.71
N SER A 181 7.11 10.14 2.99
CA SER A 181 6.71 9.15 2.00
C SER A 181 5.29 9.37 1.49
N ASP A 182 4.35 9.62 2.41
CA ASP A 182 2.96 9.96 2.07
C ASP A 182 2.89 11.26 1.26
N GLY A 183 3.64 12.29 1.65
CA GLY A 183 3.73 13.54 0.90
C GLY A 183 4.17 13.33 -0.56
N ILE A 184 5.19 12.50 -0.79
CA ILE A 184 5.65 12.13 -2.14
C ILE A 184 4.54 11.38 -2.90
N ALA A 185 3.88 10.41 -2.26
CA ALA A 185 2.80 9.65 -2.87
C ALA A 185 1.57 10.51 -3.20
N VAL A 186 1.24 11.48 -2.34
CA VAL A 186 0.18 12.48 -2.55
C VAL A 186 0.52 13.36 -3.75
N ILE A 187 1.74 13.91 -3.83
CA ILE A 187 2.17 14.73 -4.98
C ILE A 187 2.08 13.92 -6.27
N PHE A 188 2.54 12.66 -6.26
CA PHE A 188 2.45 11.77 -7.40
C PHE A 188 0.99 11.53 -7.82
N ALA A 189 0.11 11.20 -6.88
CA ALA A 189 -1.31 10.97 -7.14
C ALA A 189 -2.02 12.23 -7.66
N LEU A 190 -1.73 13.40 -7.09
CA LEU A 190 -2.28 14.68 -7.56
C LEU A 190 -1.76 15.04 -8.97
N GLY A 191 -0.52 14.70 -9.29
CA GLY A 191 0.02 14.81 -10.66
C GLY A 191 -0.77 13.95 -11.65
N LEU A 192 -1.08 12.70 -11.31
CA LEU A 192 -1.91 11.82 -12.14
C LEU A 192 -3.36 12.32 -12.27
N TYR A 193 -3.92 12.88 -11.20
CA TYR A 193 -5.23 13.52 -11.23
C TYR A 193 -5.22 14.74 -12.16
N ALA A 194 -4.23 15.62 -12.05
CA ALA A 194 -4.11 16.83 -12.87
C ALA A 194 -3.92 16.50 -14.36
N ALA A 195 -3.13 15.47 -14.68
CA ALA A 195 -2.89 15.03 -16.04
C ALA A 195 -4.16 14.48 -16.74
N ASN A 196 -5.15 14.00 -15.99
CA ASN A 196 -6.40 13.48 -16.55
C ASN A 196 -7.60 13.73 -15.64
N ARG A 197 -8.02 14.99 -15.50
CA ARG A 197 -9.09 15.37 -14.56
C ARG A 197 -10.43 14.65 -14.82
N ARG A 198 -10.75 14.32 -16.08
CA ARG A 198 -12.01 13.63 -16.45
C ARG A 198 -12.14 12.24 -15.81
N HIS A 199 -11.02 11.55 -15.62
CA HIS A 199 -10.99 10.18 -15.09
C HIS A 199 -10.02 10.01 -13.92
N GLY A 200 -9.53 11.12 -13.35
CA GLY A 200 -8.49 11.13 -12.33
C GLY A 200 -9.00 10.97 -10.91
N THR A 201 -10.32 10.88 -10.70
CA THR A 201 -10.94 10.71 -9.37
C THR A 201 -10.30 9.61 -8.52
N PRO A 202 -9.90 8.44 -9.07
CA PRO A 202 -9.21 7.43 -8.27
C PRO A 202 -7.95 7.93 -7.56
N TRP A 203 -7.16 8.74 -8.25
CA TRP A 203 -5.92 9.30 -7.71
C TRP A 203 -6.20 10.40 -6.69
N LEU A 204 -7.23 11.21 -6.92
CA LEU A 204 -7.66 12.21 -5.93
C LEU A 204 -8.16 11.55 -4.64
N VAL A 205 -8.90 10.44 -4.74
CA VAL A 205 -9.37 9.68 -3.57
C VAL A 205 -8.18 9.10 -2.81
N ALA A 206 -7.21 8.48 -3.50
CA ALA A 206 -6.01 7.95 -2.84
C ALA A 206 -5.19 9.06 -2.18
N ALA A 207 -5.00 10.20 -2.85
CA ALA A 207 -4.33 11.37 -2.27
C ALA A 207 -5.02 11.86 -1.00
N GLY A 208 -6.36 11.89 -0.98
CA GLY A 208 -7.13 12.27 0.20
C GLY A 208 -6.91 11.34 1.39
N PHE A 209 -6.78 10.03 1.16
CA PHE A 209 -6.49 9.06 2.22
C PHE A 209 -5.05 9.14 2.73
N MET A 210 -4.06 9.32 1.84
CA MET A 210 -2.65 9.44 2.24
C MET A 210 -2.35 10.78 2.93
N ALA A 211 -3.20 11.79 2.77
CA ALA A 211 -3.06 13.09 3.42
C ALA A 211 -3.83 13.21 4.76
N ALA A 212 -4.59 12.19 5.15
CA ALA A 212 -5.42 12.18 6.36
C ALA A 212 -4.67 11.61 7.56
#